data_AF-A0A2Y9LHY8-F1
#
_entry.id   AF-A0A2Y9LHY8-F1
#
_cell.length_a   1.000
_cell.length_b   1.000
_cell.length_c   1.000
_cell.angle_alpha   90.00
_cell.angle_beta   90.00
_cell.angle_gamma   90.00
#
_symmetry.space_group_name_H-M   'P 1'
#
loop_
_entity.id
_entity.type
_entity.pdbx_description
1 polymer ?
#
loop_
_entity_poly.entity_id
_entity_poly.type
_entity_poly.pdbx_seq_one_letter_code
_entity_poly.pdbx_strand_id
1 'polypeptide(L)'
;MAGSRLETVGSIFSRTRDLMRASVLKEKPLWFDIYNAFPPLREPVFRRPRLRYGKAKAHIQDIFYYEDRIRAKFYSTYGSGQKAFDLFNPNFKSTCQRFVEKYIELQKLGETDEEKLFVEAGKALLAEGVILRRVGEARTQQDGSHISWKSEPMGVEPQTALEENQSLKEDPQAQHLGAPGEQSTGLSPP
;
A
#
# COMPACT_ATOMS: atom_id res chain seq x y z
N MET A 1 28.75 -24.24 -16.23
CA MET A 1 29.32 -23.71 -14.96
C MET A 1 28.61 -24.38 -13.79
N ALA A 2 29.36 -24.89 -12.81
CA ALA A 2 28.77 -25.50 -11.61
C ALA A 2 28.28 -24.41 -10.64
N GLY A 3 27.09 -24.57 -10.08
CA GLY A 3 26.50 -23.62 -9.13
C GLY A 3 25.27 -24.22 -8.44
N SER A 4 24.89 -23.68 -7.28
CA SER A 4 23.72 -24.13 -6.54
C SER A 4 22.51 -23.25 -6.85
N ARG A 5 21.42 -23.87 -7.36
CA ARG A 5 20.13 -23.21 -7.61
C ARG A 5 19.13 -23.39 -6.47
N LEU A 6 19.54 -23.95 -5.32
CA LEU A 6 18.65 -24.22 -4.19
C LEU A 6 18.33 -22.94 -3.41
N GLU A 7 17.24 -22.25 -3.77
CA GLU A 7 16.84 -20.97 -3.16
C GLU A 7 16.25 -21.11 -1.76
N THR A 8 15.65 -22.26 -1.45
CA THR A 8 15.01 -22.53 -0.14
C THR A 8 16.01 -22.96 0.94
N VAL A 9 17.25 -23.28 0.55
CA VAL A 9 18.29 -23.82 1.43
C VAL A 9 19.33 -22.75 1.75
N GLY A 10 19.34 -22.29 3.00
CA GLY A 10 20.31 -21.32 3.50
C GLY A 10 20.26 -19.98 2.77
N SER A 11 21.41 -19.31 2.69
CA SER A 11 21.58 -18.06 1.94
C SER A 11 22.48 -18.26 0.72
N ILE A 12 22.54 -17.27 -0.16
CA ILE A 12 23.53 -17.28 -1.26
C ILE A 12 24.97 -17.29 -0.71
N PHE A 13 25.22 -16.60 0.40
CA PHE A 13 26.56 -16.48 0.97
C PHE A 13 27.02 -17.82 1.55
N SER A 14 26.18 -18.48 2.34
CA SER A 14 26.50 -19.79 2.91
C SER A 14 26.72 -20.83 1.80
N ARG A 15 25.84 -20.87 0.78
CA ARG A 15 25.96 -21.80 -0.34
C ARG A 15 27.23 -21.56 -1.16
N THR A 16 27.53 -20.31 -1.51
CA THR A 16 28.75 -19.97 -2.26
C THR A 16 30.00 -20.27 -1.46
N ARG A 17 30.04 -19.91 -0.17
CA ARG A 17 31.16 -20.22 0.72
C ARG A 17 31.44 -21.72 0.78
N ASP A 18 30.40 -22.53 0.95
CA ASP A 18 30.54 -23.98 1.09
C ASP A 18 30.93 -24.64 -0.25
N LEU A 19 30.41 -24.14 -1.38
CA LEU A 19 30.84 -24.56 -2.72
C LEU A 19 32.31 -24.21 -3.01
N MET A 20 32.78 -23.04 -2.58
CA MET A 20 34.19 -22.66 -2.66
C MET A 20 35.06 -23.55 -1.78
N ARG A 21 34.61 -23.83 -0.55
CA ARG A 21 35.33 -24.70 0.40
C ARG A 21 35.43 -26.14 -0.11
N ALA A 22 34.39 -26.64 -0.78
CA ALA A 22 34.37 -27.95 -1.41
C ALA A 22 35.13 -28.00 -2.76
N SER A 23 35.77 -26.90 -3.19
CA SER A 23 36.46 -26.76 -4.49
C SER A 23 35.60 -27.00 -5.74
N VAL A 24 34.26 -27.01 -5.58
CA VAL A 24 33.30 -27.12 -6.69
C VAL A 24 33.25 -25.80 -7.47
N LEU A 25 33.29 -24.68 -6.74
CA LEU A 25 33.40 -23.35 -7.32
C LEU A 25 34.87 -22.90 -7.30
N LYS A 26 35.52 -22.93 -8.46
CA LYS A 26 36.95 -22.59 -8.62
C LYS A 26 37.20 -21.09 -8.56
N GLU A 27 36.29 -20.30 -9.12
CA GLU A 27 36.40 -18.84 -9.18
C GLU A 27 35.53 -18.20 -8.13
N LYS A 28 36.14 -17.35 -7.31
CA LYS A 28 35.44 -16.58 -6.29
C LYS A 28 34.60 -15.47 -6.93
N PRO A 29 33.29 -15.35 -6.63
CA PRO A 29 32.48 -14.26 -7.15
C PRO A 29 32.92 -12.90 -6.61
N LEU A 30 32.87 -11.87 -7.46
CA LEU A 30 33.29 -10.49 -7.12
C LEU A 30 32.60 -9.94 -5.86
N TRP A 31 31.32 -10.26 -5.67
CA TRP A 31 30.53 -9.77 -4.53
C TRP A 31 30.89 -10.44 -3.20
N PHE A 32 31.58 -11.58 -3.20
CA PHE A 32 31.79 -12.40 -2.00
C PHE A 32 32.62 -11.66 -0.94
N ASP A 33 33.69 -10.95 -1.36
CA ASP A 33 34.53 -10.18 -0.45
C ASP A 33 33.80 -8.99 0.15
N ILE A 34 32.97 -8.33 -0.67
CA ILE A 34 32.15 -7.20 -0.23
C ILE A 34 31.17 -7.66 0.85
N TYR A 35 30.49 -8.78 0.62
CA TYR A 35 29.56 -9.36 1.59
C TYR A 35 30.27 -9.82 2.87
N ASN A 36 31.47 -10.38 2.77
CA ASN A 36 32.23 -10.84 3.93
C ASN A 36 32.76 -9.68 4.78
N ALA A 37 33.14 -8.57 4.15
CA ALA A 37 33.59 -7.35 4.84
C ALA A 37 32.42 -6.59 5.47
N PHE A 38 31.28 -6.50 4.76
CA PHE A 38 30.11 -5.74 5.19
C PHE A 38 28.85 -6.62 5.14
N PRO A 39 28.71 -7.60 6.06
CA PRO A 39 27.55 -8.47 6.08
C PRO A 39 26.27 -7.71 6.47
N PRO A 40 25.10 -8.09 5.92
CA PRO A 40 23.84 -7.47 6.31
C PRO A 40 23.45 -7.86 7.74
N LEU A 41 22.65 -7.01 8.41
CA LEU A 41 22.15 -7.26 9.77
C LEU A 41 21.40 -8.60 9.89
N ARG A 42 20.73 -9.02 8.82
CA ARG A 42 20.01 -10.28 8.73
C ARG A 42 20.42 -11.01 7.47
N GLU A 43 20.78 -12.27 7.64
CA GLU A 43 21.11 -13.15 6.52
C GLU A 43 19.87 -13.43 5.64
N PRO A 44 20.00 -13.36 4.29
CA PRO A 44 18.88 -13.56 3.36
C PRO A 44 18.57 -15.05 3.20
N VAL A 45 18.01 -15.65 4.25
CA VAL A 45 17.54 -17.03 4.26
C VAL A 45 16.06 -17.07 3.90
N PHE A 46 15.68 -18.00 3.01
CA PHE A 46 14.29 -18.24 2.68
C PHE A 46 13.47 -18.59 3.93
N ARG A 47 12.36 -17.88 4.15
CA ARG A 47 11.39 -18.20 5.19
C ARG A 47 10.00 -18.25 4.57
N ARG A 48 9.36 -19.41 4.68
CA ARG A 48 7.97 -19.58 4.24
C ARG A 48 7.04 -18.72 5.11
N PRO A 49 6.28 -17.78 4.53
CA PRO A 49 5.28 -17.03 5.29
C PRO A 49 4.21 -18.00 5.80
N ARG A 50 3.96 -17.98 7.10
CA ARG A 50 2.93 -18.81 7.75
C ARG A 50 1.76 -17.94 8.18
N LEU A 51 0.55 -18.43 7.96
CA LEU A 51 -0.65 -17.76 8.47
C LEU A 51 -0.69 -17.87 9.99
N ARG A 52 -1.23 -16.84 10.63
CA ARG A 52 -1.48 -16.81 12.08
C ARG A 52 -2.88 -17.35 12.34
N TYR A 53 -3.00 -18.32 13.24
CA TYR A 53 -4.28 -18.94 13.63
C TYR A 53 -4.55 -18.75 15.12
N GLY A 54 -5.81 -18.97 15.54
CA GLY A 54 -6.22 -18.88 16.93
C GLY A 54 -6.07 -17.47 17.50
N LYS A 55 -5.36 -17.34 18.62
CA LYS A 55 -5.16 -16.05 19.33
C LYS A 55 -3.91 -15.28 18.88
N ALA A 56 -3.21 -15.75 17.84
CA ALA A 56 -1.98 -15.11 17.37
C ALA A 56 -2.26 -13.77 16.68
N LYS A 57 -1.79 -12.67 17.27
CA LYS A 57 -1.88 -11.31 16.71
C LYS A 57 -0.51 -10.81 16.23
N ALA A 58 -0.51 -9.79 15.39
CA ALA A 58 0.71 -9.07 15.06
C ALA A 58 1.23 -8.34 16.31
N HIS A 59 2.55 -8.17 16.42
CA HIS A 59 3.18 -7.44 17.53
C HIS A 59 3.21 -5.92 17.28
N ILE A 60 2.74 -5.46 16.11
CA ILE A 60 2.72 -4.05 15.75
C ILE A 60 1.60 -3.37 16.54
N GLN A 61 1.91 -2.23 17.14
CA GLN A 61 0.98 -1.41 17.92
C GLN A 61 0.51 -0.22 17.08
N ASP A 62 -0.69 0.27 17.36
CA ASP A 62 -1.20 1.50 16.77
C ASP A 62 -0.43 2.71 17.33
N ILE A 63 -0.14 3.69 16.47
CA ILE A 63 0.60 4.90 16.84
C ILE A 63 -0.41 6.01 17.12
N PHE A 64 -0.50 6.42 18.38
CA PHE A 64 -1.34 7.54 18.84
C PHE A 64 -0.52 8.53 19.66
N TYR A 65 -0.78 9.81 19.45
CA TYR A 65 -0.17 10.90 20.20
C TYR A 65 -1.21 11.64 21.05
N TYR A 66 -0.74 12.42 22.04
CA TYR A 66 -1.64 13.15 22.93
C TYR A 66 -2.46 14.20 22.17
N GLU A 67 -1.87 14.84 21.17
CA GLU A 67 -2.55 15.81 20.33
C GLU A 67 -3.65 15.21 19.45
N ASP A 68 -3.67 13.89 19.21
CA ASP A 68 -4.71 13.26 18.39
C ASP A 68 -6.09 13.37 19.05
N ARG A 69 -6.14 13.47 20.39
CA ARG A 69 -7.37 13.80 21.12
C ARG A 69 -7.90 15.18 20.75
N ILE A 70 -6.99 16.16 20.62
CA ILE A 70 -7.32 17.55 20.26
C ILE A 70 -7.73 17.60 18.79
N ARG A 71 -6.99 16.93 17.91
CA ARG A 71 -7.32 16.83 16.48
C ARG A 71 -8.68 16.18 16.25
N ALA A 72 -8.99 15.09 16.97
CA ALA A 72 -10.29 14.44 16.90
C ALA A 72 -11.42 15.42 17.26
N LYS A 73 -11.30 16.14 18.38
CA LYS A 73 -12.28 17.17 18.77
C LYS A 73 -12.40 18.26 17.70
N PHE A 74 -11.28 18.78 17.18
CA PHE A 74 -11.27 19.81 16.14
C PHE A 74 -12.00 19.35 14.86
N TYR A 75 -11.71 18.15 14.37
CA TYR A 75 -12.36 17.63 13.16
C TYR A 75 -13.83 17.28 13.40
N SER A 76 -14.21 16.86 14.61
CA SER A 76 -15.64 16.67 14.94
C SER A 76 -16.42 17.99 14.97
N THR A 77 -15.81 19.10 15.42
CA THR A 77 -16.51 20.39 15.55
C THR A 77 -16.49 21.23 14.27
N TYR A 78 -15.33 21.32 13.62
CA TYR A 78 -15.09 22.21 12.48
C TYR A 78 -14.92 21.47 11.14
N GLY A 79 -14.64 20.17 11.18
CA GLY A 79 -14.39 19.37 9.98
C GLY A 79 -13.07 19.74 9.29
N SER A 80 -12.96 19.39 8.01
CA SER A 80 -11.82 19.79 7.20
C SER A 80 -11.91 21.29 6.89
N GLY A 81 -10.85 22.04 7.21
CA GLY A 81 -10.78 23.47 6.92
C GLY A 81 -10.73 23.77 5.41
N GLN A 82 -10.90 25.05 5.05
CA GLN A 82 -10.83 25.51 3.65
C GLN A 82 -9.42 25.41 3.06
N LYS A 83 -8.39 25.53 3.91
CA LYS A 83 -6.99 25.41 3.49
C LYS A 83 -6.67 23.96 3.21
N ALA A 84 -6.46 23.63 1.94
CA ALA A 84 -6.00 22.31 1.51
C ALA A 84 -4.63 21.98 2.13
N PHE A 85 -4.38 20.69 2.35
CA PHE A 85 -3.09 20.21 2.82
C PHE A 85 -2.07 20.25 1.69
N ASP A 86 -0.92 20.86 1.95
CA ASP A 86 0.26 20.73 1.10
C ASP A 86 1.19 19.68 1.72
N LEU A 87 1.18 18.48 1.14
CA LEU A 87 1.98 17.34 1.61
C LEU A 87 3.41 17.35 1.03
N PHE A 88 3.72 18.25 0.08
CA PHE A 88 5.08 18.37 -0.49
C PHE A 88 6.00 19.17 0.42
N ASN A 89 5.45 20.12 1.17
CA ASN A 89 6.20 20.94 2.10
C ASN A 89 6.31 20.26 3.48
N PRO A 90 7.52 19.87 3.94
CA PRO A 90 7.69 19.21 5.24
C PRO A 90 7.34 20.11 6.43
N ASN A 91 7.38 21.44 6.25
CA ASN A 91 7.08 22.42 7.29
C ASN A 91 5.64 22.98 7.17
N PHE A 92 4.76 22.29 6.44
CA PHE A 92 3.39 22.74 6.27
C PHE A 92 2.60 22.67 7.58
N LYS A 93 2.16 23.85 8.05
CA LYS A 93 1.22 23.95 9.17
C LYS A 93 -0.22 24.03 8.65
N SER A 94 -0.99 22.99 8.94
CA SER A 94 -2.43 22.96 8.72
C SER A 94 -3.15 23.86 9.74
N THR A 95 -4.42 24.20 9.47
CA THR A 95 -5.25 24.95 10.43
C THR A 95 -5.43 24.18 11.73
N CYS A 96 -5.64 22.86 11.65
CA CYS A 96 -5.71 21.97 12.80
C CYS A 96 -4.38 21.94 13.58
N GLN A 97 -3.23 21.94 12.89
CA GLN A 97 -1.93 21.98 13.56
C GLN A 97 -1.71 23.30 14.30
N ARG A 98 -2.08 24.44 13.71
CA ARG A 98 -2.06 25.75 14.41
C ARG A 98 -2.97 25.75 15.63
N PHE A 99 -4.14 25.12 15.53
CA PHE A 99 -5.06 24.97 16.67
C PHE A 99 -4.44 24.17 17.81
N VAL A 100 -3.81 23.04 17.49
CA VAL A 100 -3.12 22.19 18.47
C VAL A 100 -1.97 22.95 19.14
N GLU A 101 -1.16 23.69 18.39
CA GLU A 101 -0.08 24.51 18.94
C GLU A 101 -0.62 25.53 19.96
N LYS A 102 -1.68 26.27 19.60
CA LYS A 102 -2.33 27.21 20.52
C LYS A 102 -2.94 26.54 21.75
N TYR A 103 -3.59 25.41 21.56
CA TYR A 103 -4.15 24.64 22.68
C TYR A 103 -3.05 24.22 23.67
N ILE A 104 -1.91 23.75 23.18
CA ILE A 104 -0.79 23.32 24.02
C ILE A 104 -0.10 24.52 24.69
N GLU A 105 0.00 25.67 24.01
CA GLU A 105 0.48 26.92 24.62
C GLU A 105 -0.38 27.32 25.83
N LEU A 106 -1.71 27.33 25.68
CA LEU A 106 -2.65 27.65 26.77
C LEU A 106 -2.60 26.60 27.89
N GLN A 107 -2.47 25.32 27.55
CA GLN A 107 -2.34 24.25 28.53
C GLN A 107 -1.07 24.43 29.40
N LYS A 108 0.03 24.91 28.81
CA LYS A 108 1.27 25.20 29.56
C LYS A 108 1.15 26.42 30.48
N LEU A 109 0.25 27.36 30.16
CA LEU A 109 -0.01 28.55 30.97
C LEU A 109 -0.81 28.25 32.24
N GLY A 110 -1.33 27.03 32.39
CA GLY A 110 -1.97 26.55 33.63
C GLY A 110 -3.49 26.41 33.57
N GLU A 111 -4.09 26.55 32.39
CA GLU A 111 -5.51 26.24 32.20
C GLU A 111 -5.72 24.71 32.21
N THR A 112 -6.56 24.22 33.13
CA THR A 112 -6.82 22.78 33.30
C THR A 112 -8.07 22.29 32.58
N ASP A 113 -9.02 23.19 32.31
CA ASP A 113 -10.33 22.81 31.79
C ASP A 113 -10.29 22.66 30.26
N GLU A 114 -10.45 21.42 29.76
CA GLU A 114 -10.36 21.10 28.33
C GLU A 114 -11.34 21.90 27.46
N GLU A 115 -12.55 22.17 27.96
CA GLU A 115 -13.57 22.93 27.23
C GLU A 115 -13.22 24.41 27.10
N LYS A 116 -12.65 25.00 28.17
CA LYS A 116 -12.21 26.40 28.17
C LYS A 116 -11.02 26.56 27.23
N LEU A 117 -10.01 25.71 27.36
CA LEU A 117 -8.85 25.64 26.47
C LEU A 117 -9.26 25.56 24.99
N PHE A 118 -10.25 24.71 24.68
CA PHE A 118 -10.72 24.53 23.31
C PHE A 118 -11.36 25.81 22.75
N VAL A 119 -12.22 26.46 23.53
CA VAL A 119 -12.89 27.70 23.13
C VAL A 119 -11.89 28.85 23.01
N GLU A 120 -10.94 28.96 23.93
CA GLU A 120 -9.92 30.00 23.94
C GLU A 120 -8.93 29.84 22.79
N ALA A 121 -8.47 28.62 22.50
CA ALA A 121 -7.67 28.32 21.32
C ALA A 121 -8.42 28.68 20.02
N GLY A 122 -9.72 28.40 19.95
CA GLY A 122 -10.56 28.80 18.83
C GLY A 122 -10.63 30.32 18.66
N LYS A 123 -10.82 31.08 19.76
CA LYS A 123 -10.82 32.54 19.76
C LYS A 123 -9.47 33.11 19.33
N ALA A 124 -8.37 32.55 19.81
CA ALA A 124 -7.03 32.97 19.44
C ALA A 124 -6.77 32.80 17.93
N LEU A 125 -7.22 31.69 17.33
CA LEU A 125 -7.08 31.48 15.88
C LEU A 125 -7.96 32.41 15.04
N LEU A 126 -9.15 32.77 15.53
CA LEU A 126 -9.97 33.80 14.89
C LEU A 126 -9.29 35.17 14.92
N ALA A 127 -8.61 35.50 16.02
CA ALA A 127 -7.82 36.73 16.13
C ALA A 127 -6.61 36.74 15.16
N GLU A 128 -6.05 35.57 14.83
CA GLU A 128 -5.03 35.41 13.78
C GLU A 128 -5.60 35.42 12.35
N GLY A 129 -6.92 35.59 12.18
CA GLY A 129 -7.59 35.66 10.89
C GLY A 129 -7.87 34.31 10.22
N VAL A 130 -7.83 33.20 10.97
CA VAL A 130 -8.15 31.87 10.44
C VAL A 130 -9.66 31.65 10.44
N ILE A 131 -10.23 31.20 9.32
CA ILE A 131 -11.67 30.91 9.20
C ILE A 131 -11.98 29.54 9.82
N LEU A 132 -12.80 29.52 10.87
CA LEU A 132 -13.31 28.31 11.52
C LEU A 132 -14.82 28.22 11.34
N ARG A 133 -15.29 27.28 10.50
CA ARG A 133 -16.73 27.03 10.26
C ARG A 133 -17.14 25.78 11.02
N ARG A 134 -18.17 25.85 11.88
CA ARG A 134 -18.71 24.66 12.55
C ARG A 134 -19.55 23.82 11.60
N VAL A 135 -19.41 22.50 11.68
CA VAL A 135 -20.12 21.55 10.80
C VAL A 135 -21.65 21.63 10.99
N GLY A 136 -22.13 22.06 12.15
CA GLY A 136 -23.57 22.25 12.43
C GLY A 136 -24.20 23.51 11.79
N GLU A 137 -23.44 24.61 11.69
CA GLU A 137 -23.94 25.89 11.15
C GLU A 137 -23.94 25.91 9.61
N ALA A 138 -23.18 25.01 8.99
CA ALA A 138 -23.05 24.92 7.54
C ALA A 138 -24.31 24.41 6.83
N ARG A 139 -25.17 23.65 7.53
CA ARG A 139 -26.36 23.01 6.94
C ARG A 139 -27.52 23.98 6.70
N THR A 140 -27.52 25.15 7.33
CA THR A 140 -28.63 26.13 7.19
C THR A 140 -28.54 27.01 5.94
N GLN A 141 -27.49 26.87 5.13
CA GLN A 141 -27.30 27.66 3.89
C GLN A 141 -27.01 26.84 2.63
N GLN A 142 -27.07 25.51 2.70
CA GLN A 142 -27.02 24.63 1.53
C GLN A 142 -28.21 23.69 1.56
N ASP A 143 -29.40 24.25 1.33
CA ASP A 143 -30.51 23.46 0.85
C ASP A 143 -30.22 23.16 -0.63
N GLY A 144 -29.99 21.88 -0.96
CA GLY A 144 -29.77 21.41 -2.33
C GLY A 144 -28.40 20.80 -2.67
N SER A 145 -27.84 19.89 -1.87
CA SER A 145 -26.96 18.83 -2.40
C SER A 145 -26.74 17.73 -1.36
N HIS A 146 -27.58 16.70 -1.42
CA HIS A 146 -27.48 15.51 -0.59
C HIS A 146 -26.39 14.57 -1.17
N ILE A 147 -25.15 14.70 -0.70
CA ILE A 147 -24.15 13.65 -0.87
C ILE A 147 -24.17 12.78 0.40
N SER A 148 -24.95 11.71 0.31
CA SER A 148 -25.01 10.63 1.31
C SER A 148 -23.68 9.87 1.31
N TRP A 149 -22.87 10.07 2.34
CA TRP A 149 -21.68 9.24 2.57
C TRP A 149 -22.13 7.95 3.25
N LYS A 150 -22.55 6.97 2.44
CA LYS A 150 -22.58 5.57 2.87
C LYS A 150 -21.18 5.02 2.63
N SER A 151 -20.46 4.79 3.71
CA SER A 151 -19.22 4.02 3.70
C SER A 151 -19.57 2.53 3.56
N GLU A 152 -19.38 1.99 2.35
CA GLU A 152 -19.27 0.55 2.14
C GLU A 152 -17.78 0.14 2.19
N PRO A 153 -17.44 -0.99 2.83
CA PRO A 153 -16.08 -1.50 2.82
C PRO A 153 -15.88 -2.35 1.56
N MET A 154 -15.17 -1.82 0.55
CA MET A 154 -14.71 -2.62 -0.58
C MET A 154 -13.61 -3.58 -0.11
N GLY A 155 -13.98 -4.85 0.06
CA GLY A 155 -13.04 -5.96 0.13
C GLY A 155 -12.36 -6.14 -1.22
N VAL A 156 -11.03 -6.18 -1.23
CA VAL A 156 -10.22 -6.45 -2.41
C VAL A 156 -10.10 -7.98 -2.56
N GLU A 157 -10.81 -8.57 -3.51
CA GLU A 157 -10.50 -9.91 -4.02
C GLU A 157 -9.63 -9.80 -5.28
N PRO A 158 -8.54 -10.59 -5.40
CA PRO A 158 -7.71 -10.60 -6.59
C PRO A 158 -8.36 -11.48 -7.67
N GLN A 159 -8.60 -10.91 -8.86
CA GLN A 159 -9.08 -11.65 -10.02
C GLN A 159 -7.98 -12.54 -10.60
N THR A 160 -8.20 -13.86 -10.52
CA THR A 160 -7.59 -14.86 -11.38
C THR A 160 -8.71 -15.52 -12.19
N ALA A 161 -8.72 -15.36 -13.52
CA ALA A 161 -9.17 -16.40 -14.46
C ALA A 161 -8.96 -15.98 -15.93
N LEU A 162 -8.37 -16.93 -16.66
CA LEU A 162 -8.34 -17.19 -18.09
C LEU A 162 -9.74 -17.23 -18.76
N GLU A 163 -9.83 -16.77 -20.01
CA GLU A 163 -10.68 -17.27 -21.13
C GLU A 163 -10.38 -16.34 -22.34
N GLU A 164 -9.64 -16.70 -23.39
CA GLU A 164 -9.94 -17.63 -24.49
C GLU A 164 -11.41 -17.62 -24.95
N ASN A 165 -11.74 -16.83 -25.99
CA ASN A 165 -12.15 -17.38 -27.30
C ASN A 165 -12.69 -16.33 -28.32
N GLN A 166 -12.49 -16.69 -29.59
CA GLN A 166 -13.31 -16.42 -30.79
C GLN A 166 -13.07 -15.17 -31.68
N SER A 167 -12.24 -15.43 -32.70
CA SER A 167 -12.54 -15.37 -34.15
C SER A 167 -13.88 -14.78 -34.63
N LEU A 168 -13.79 -13.79 -35.54
CA LEU A 168 -14.66 -13.63 -36.72
C LEU A 168 -14.14 -12.51 -37.63
N LYS A 169 -13.73 -12.86 -38.84
CA LYS A 169 -13.94 -12.09 -40.09
C LYS A 169 -13.32 -12.83 -41.29
N GLU A 170 -14.20 -13.46 -42.08
CA GLU A 170 -13.96 -13.82 -43.48
C GLU A 170 -14.42 -12.69 -44.39
N ASP A 171 -13.78 -12.57 -45.58
CA ASP A 171 -14.39 -12.38 -46.93
C ASP A 171 -13.32 -11.89 -47.96
N PRO A 172 -13.51 -12.01 -49.31
CA PRO A 172 -13.25 -13.24 -50.09
C PRO A 172 -12.52 -12.96 -51.45
N GLN A 173 -12.19 -14.03 -52.21
CA GLN A 173 -11.98 -14.14 -53.69
C GLN A 173 -10.85 -15.16 -53.99
N ALA A 174 -10.82 -15.99 -55.04
CA ALA A 174 -11.74 -16.58 -55.99
C ALA A 174 -10.91 -17.58 -56.85
N GLN A 175 -11.52 -18.69 -57.29
CA GLN A 175 -11.16 -19.55 -58.46
C GLN A 175 -9.91 -20.45 -58.40
N HIS A 176 -10.07 -21.79 -58.45
CA HIS A 176 -10.21 -22.55 -59.71
C HIS A 176 -10.55 -24.04 -59.45
N LEU A 177 -11.19 -24.64 -60.45
CA LEU A 177 -11.90 -25.93 -60.52
C LEU A 177 -11.01 -27.18 -60.64
N GLY A 178 -11.55 -28.35 -60.23
CA GLY A 178 -11.41 -29.61 -60.99
C GLY A 178 -11.01 -30.88 -60.20
N ALA A 179 -11.96 -31.81 -60.04
CA ALA A 179 -11.75 -33.27 -59.83
C ALA A 179 -12.31 -33.99 -61.10
N PRO A 180 -12.30 -35.35 -61.29
CA PRO A 180 -12.09 -36.47 -60.34
C PRO A 180 -11.42 -37.78 -60.91
N GLY A 181 -11.40 -38.86 -60.10
CA GLY A 181 -11.24 -40.28 -60.51
C GLY A 181 -9.90 -40.93 -60.09
N GLU A 182 -9.74 -42.18 -59.62
CA GLU A 182 -10.57 -43.39 -59.51
C GLU A 182 -9.98 -44.36 -58.42
N GLN A 183 -10.87 -45.21 -57.90
CA GLN A 183 -10.76 -46.61 -57.37
C GLN A 183 -9.46 -47.40 -57.72
N SER A 184 -8.94 -48.44 -57.03
CA SER A 184 -9.41 -49.44 -56.06
C SER A 184 -8.23 -50.35 -55.60
N THR A 185 -8.45 -51.10 -54.51
CA THR A 185 -7.87 -52.45 -54.16
C THR A 185 -6.37 -52.56 -53.80
N GLY A 186 -5.92 -53.37 -52.82
CA GLY A 186 -6.55 -54.30 -51.89
C GLY A 186 -5.50 -54.98 -50.99
N LEU A 187 -5.93 -55.30 -49.75
CA LEU A 187 -5.66 -56.47 -48.90
C LEU A 187 -4.21 -56.94 -48.53
N SER A 188 -4.04 -57.08 -47.21
CA SER A 188 -2.99 -57.64 -46.33
C SER A 188 -2.82 -59.18 -46.41
N PRO A 189 -2.17 -59.88 -45.44
CA PRO A 189 -0.77 -59.93 -45.01
C PRO A 189 -0.24 -61.40 -45.07
N PRO A 190 0.91 -61.74 -44.47
CA PRO A 190 0.91 -62.24 -43.07
C PRO A 190 1.92 -61.56 -42.13
#